data_AF-A0A344ULU2-F1
#
_entry.id   AF-A0A344ULU2-F1
#
_cell.length_a   1.000
_cell.length_b   1.000
_cell.length_c   1.000
_cell.angle_alpha   90.00
_cell.angle_beta   90.00
_cell.angle_gamma   90.00
#
_symmetry.space_group_name_H-M   'P 1'
#
loop_
_entity.id
_entity.type
_entity.pdbx_description
1 polymer ?
#
loop_
_entity_poly.entity_id
_entity_poly.type
_entity_poly.pdbx_seq_one_letter_code
_entity_poly.pdbx_strand_id
1 'polypeptide(L)'
;MTLEATFDPGLGIFRHHFEHYPIVPGVMLVDHYVAHVAATWPDGHIAHLHDIRFQHFLRPGQAIKFTSNSEGDVRISCGELFNGTFLLKDGPSSVLSQPAVLPNGPGQSIRIDVLREPDYWFLPNYIEIAAERGWATCQIDLAALLRRHAYLGEVPRWQLLVLVECAGNLALALQHLVDPGDVRAHYVFARFGQIDYRMDCAQWASLQTVVTHVKRFGTLLVWEAVIGDSSSTQIVVRGAVSHRGKAL
;
A
#
# COMPACT_ATOMS: atom_id res chain seq x y z
N MET A 1 17.71 18.11 -0.77
CA MET A 1 18.22 17.36 0.41
C MET A 1 18.63 15.97 -0.06
N THR A 2 19.57 15.32 0.63
CA THR A 2 19.95 13.93 0.36
C THR A 2 19.75 13.11 1.63
N LEU A 3 19.10 11.96 1.52
CA LEU A 3 18.92 10.99 2.59
C LEU A 3 19.41 9.62 2.11
N GLU A 4 20.14 8.91 2.96
CA GLU A 4 20.57 7.54 2.69
C GLU A 4 19.89 6.58 3.67
N ALA A 5 19.56 5.39 3.18
CA ALA A 5 18.89 4.36 3.95
C ALA A 5 19.39 2.97 3.57
N THR A 6 19.28 2.03 4.50
CA THR A 6 19.46 0.60 4.23
C THR A 6 18.46 -0.14 5.10
N PHE A 7 17.62 -0.96 4.47
CA PHE A 7 16.67 -1.81 5.19
C PHE A 7 17.38 -3.08 5.63
N ASP A 8 17.26 -3.45 6.91
CA ASP A 8 17.88 -4.65 7.45
C ASP A 8 17.32 -5.91 6.75
N PRO A 9 18.14 -6.71 6.06
CA PRO A 9 17.70 -7.95 5.42
C PRO A 9 17.22 -9.01 6.41
N GLY A 10 17.50 -8.84 7.71
CA GLY A 10 17.01 -9.70 8.78
C GLY A 10 15.51 -9.58 9.07
N LEU A 11 14.86 -8.47 8.68
CA LEU A 11 13.44 -8.22 8.97
C LEU A 11 12.54 -9.31 8.38
N GLY A 12 11.64 -9.85 9.20
CA GLY A 12 10.77 -10.98 8.82
C GLY A 12 9.86 -10.66 7.63
N ILE A 13 9.45 -9.40 7.46
CA ILE A 13 8.63 -8.94 6.32
C ILE A 13 9.20 -9.36 4.96
N PHE A 14 10.53 -9.35 4.80
CA PHE A 14 11.18 -9.66 3.53
C PHE A 14 11.21 -11.15 3.20
N ARG A 15 11.00 -12.02 4.20
CA ARG A 15 10.85 -13.47 3.99
C ARG A 15 9.48 -13.82 3.40
N HIS A 16 8.47 -12.99 3.66
CA HIS A 16 7.08 -13.27 3.32
C HIS A 16 6.56 -12.46 2.14
N HIS A 17 7.11 -11.28 1.85
CA HIS A 17 6.62 -10.40 0.78
C HIS A 17 6.72 -11.03 -0.62
N PHE A 18 7.85 -11.66 -0.92
CA PHE A 18 8.09 -12.47 -2.12
C PHE A 18 9.01 -13.62 -1.73
N GLU A 19 8.44 -14.83 -1.66
CA GLU A 19 9.21 -16.02 -1.29
C GLU A 19 10.39 -16.20 -2.26
N HIS A 20 11.60 -16.42 -1.72
CA HIS A 20 12.85 -16.57 -2.47
C HIS A 20 13.38 -15.35 -3.25
N TYR A 21 12.64 -14.23 -3.30
CA TYR A 21 13.07 -13.00 -3.98
C TYR A 21 12.76 -11.75 -3.11
N PRO A 22 13.53 -11.50 -2.03
CA PRO A 22 13.20 -10.43 -1.08
C PRO A 22 13.28 -9.06 -1.74
N ILE A 23 12.14 -8.37 -1.79
CA ILE A 23 11.98 -7.02 -2.31
C ILE A 23 11.49 -6.11 -1.20
N VAL A 24 12.01 -4.88 -1.13
CA VAL A 24 11.48 -3.83 -0.26
C VAL A 24 10.12 -3.35 -0.81
N PRO A 25 9.01 -3.47 -0.06
CA PRO A 25 7.73 -2.91 -0.47
C PRO A 25 7.84 -1.43 -0.83
N GLY A 26 7.22 -1.02 -1.93
CA GLY A 26 7.29 0.37 -2.40
C GLY A 26 6.80 1.38 -1.37
N VAL A 27 5.74 1.04 -0.62
CA VAL A 27 5.23 1.88 0.47
C VAL A 27 6.25 2.05 1.59
N MET A 28 7.05 1.03 1.92
CA MET A 28 8.10 1.17 2.94
C MET A 28 9.19 2.17 2.51
N LEU A 29 9.54 2.22 1.22
CA LEU A 29 10.51 3.20 0.70
C LEU A 29 10.01 4.62 0.86
N VAL A 30 8.76 4.86 0.44
CA VAL A 30 8.14 6.18 0.47
C VAL A 30 7.93 6.62 1.91
N ASP A 31 7.36 5.74 2.74
CA ASP A 31 7.09 6.01 4.13
C ASP A 31 8.38 6.31 4.92
N HIS A 32 9.47 5.57 4.66
CA HIS A 32 10.76 5.83 5.28
C HIS A 32 11.25 7.27 5.02
N TYR A 33 11.20 7.72 3.77
CA TYR A 33 11.56 9.10 3.44
C TYR A 33 10.63 10.10 4.12
N VAL A 34 9.31 9.86 4.07
CA VAL A 34 8.31 10.74 4.68
C VAL A 34 8.51 10.86 6.19
N ALA A 35 8.79 9.77 6.92
CA ALA A 35 9.10 9.84 8.36
C ALA A 35 10.26 10.78 8.65
N HIS A 36 11.31 10.68 7.83
CA HIS A 36 12.53 11.44 8.05
C HIS A 36 12.27 12.94 7.93
N VAL A 37 11.52 13.36 6.91
CA VAL A 37 11.18 14.78 6.72
C VAL A 37 10.08 15.26 7.65
N ALA A 38 9.15 14.38 8.05
CA ALA A 38 8.03 14.70 8.91
C ALA A 38 8.42 14.80 10.40
N ALA A 39 9.67 14.53 10.78
CA ALA A 39 10.14 14.67 12.15
C ALA A 39 9.94 16.09 12.73
N THR A 40 9.79 17.10 11.87
CA THR A 40 9.52 18.49 12.26
C THR A 40 8.08 18.92 12.00
N TRP A 41 7.20 18.03 11.56
CA TRP A 41 5.81 18.35 11.25
C TRP A 41 4.95 18.34 12.52
N PRO A 42 3.88 19.16 12.59
CA PRO A 42 2.92 19.10 13.69
C PRO A 42 2.23 17.73 13.77
N ASP A 43 1.76 17.36 14.96
CA ASP A 43 0.96 16.15 15.16
C ASP A 43 -0.29 16.15 14.26
N GLY A 44 -0.64 14.97 13.73
CA GLY A 44 -1.81 14.79 12.87
C GLY A 44 -1.64 15.32 11.44
N HIS A 45 -0.43 15.67 11.01
CA HIS A 45 -0.15 16.05 9.63
C HIS A 45 -0.45 14.91 8.64
N ILE A 46 -0.86 15.28 7.44
CA ILE A 46 -1.12 14.36 6.34
C ILE A 46 0.06 14.40 5.38
N ALA A 47 0.61 13.23 5.05
CA ALA A 47 1.54 13.12 3.93
C ALA A 47 0.75 13.06 2.63
N HIS A 48 1.00 14.02 1.72
CA HIS A 48 0.39 14.04 0.39
C HIS A 48 1.41 13.63 -0.68
N LEU A 49 1.32 12.38 -1.13
CA LEU A 49 2.24 11.84 -2.12
C LEU A 49 1.57 11.74 -3.46
N HIS A 50 2.21 12.27 -4.49
CA HIS A 50 1.73 12.25 -5.86
C HIS A 50 2.73 11.58 -6.80
N ASP A 51 2.22 11.08 -7.92
CA ASP A 51 3.04 10.56 -9.03
C ASP A 51 4.11 9.55 -8.59
N ILE A 52 3.77 8.69 -7.64
CA ILE A 52 4.66 7.65 -7.13
C ILE A 52 4.85 6.61 -8.24
N ARG A 53 6.08 6.38 -8.68
CA ARG A 53 6.43 5.44 -9.75
C ARG A 53 7.64 4.63 -9.34
N PHE A 54 7.55 3.32 -9.48
CA PHE A 54 8.65 2.39 -9.28
C PHE A 54 9.04 1.76 -10.61
N GLN A 55 10.32 1.80 -10.94
CA GLN A 55 10.86 1.27 -12.19
C GLN A 55 11.63 -0.04 -11.97
N HIS A 56 12.37 -0.14 -10.86
CA HIS A 56 13.20 -1.30 -10.56
C HIS A 56 13.07 -1.70 -9.10
N PHE A 57 12.97 -3.00 -8.84
CA PHE A 57 12.93 -3.53 -7.48
C PHE A 57 14.22 -3.24 -6.71
N LEU A 58 14.04 -2.91 -5.44
CA LEU A 58 15.11 -2.76 -4.47
C LEU A 58 15.09 -3.97 -3.53
N ARG A 59 16.27 -4.51 -3.23
CA ARG A 59 16.47 -5.58 -2.26
C ARG A 59 16.86 -5.00 -0.90
N PRO A 60 16.52 -5.66 0.21
CA PRO A 60 17.05 -5.25 1.50
C PRO A 60 18.58 -5.41 1.54
N GLY A 61 19.25 -4.65 2.41
CA GLY A 61 20.70 -4.54 2.48
C GLY A 61 21.35 -3.67 1.39
N GLN A 62 20.59 -3.22 0.38
CA GLN A 62 21.10 -2.25 -0.59
C GLN A 62 21.12 -0.83 0.00
N ALA A 63 22.19 -0.09 -0.30
CA ALA A 63 22.28 1.33 0.02
C ALA A 63 21.37 2.12 -0.92
N ILE A 64 20.31 2.70 -0.36
CA ILE A 64 19.30 3.48 -1.07
C ILE A 64 19.57 4.96 -0.81
N LYS A 65 19.56 5.75 -1.88
CA LYS A 65 19.72 7.18 -1.84
C LYS A 65 18.44 7.86 -2.32
N PHE A 66 17.92 8.74 -1.48
CA PHE A 66 16.85 9.67 -1.80
C PHE A 66 17.44 11.05 -2.07
N THR A 67 17.12 11.63 -3.22
CA THR A 67 17.50 13.01 -3.55
C THR A 67 16.23 13.82 -3.78
N SER A 68 16.10 14.95 -3.09
CA SER A 68 14.95 15.85 -3.25
C SER A 68 15.32 17.28 -3.63
N ASN A 69 14.47 17.90 -4.44
CA ASN A 69 14.55 19.31 -4.82
C ASN A 69 13.65 20.19 -3.92
N SER A 70 13.65 21.50 -4.17
CA SER A 70 12.80 22.46 -3.44
C SER A 70 11.31 22.40 -3.81
N GLU A 71 10.96 21.71 -4.89
CA GLU A 71 9.58 21.55 -5.37
C GLU A 71 8.90 20.32 -4.75
N GLY A 72 9.64 19.51 -3.98
CA GLY A 72 9.15 18.30 -3.31
C GLY A 72 9.31 17.02 -4.13
N ASP A 73 9.91 17.08 -5.33
CA ASP A 73 10.22 15.87 -6.09
C ASP A 73 11.31 15.08 -5.39
N VAL A 74 11.07 13.79 -5.22
CA VAL A 74 11.98 12.85 -4.58
C VAL A 74 12.32 11.74 -5.54
N ARG A 75 13.62 11.60 -5.83
CA ARG A 75 14.20 10.50 -6.61
C ARG A 75 14.76 9.43 -5.69
N ILE A 76 14.46 8.17 -5.98
CA ILE A 76 14.99 6.98 -5.32
C ILE A 76 16.01 6.31 -6.23
N SER A 77 17.19 6.01 -5.68
CA SER A 77 18.30 5.39 -6.43
C SER A 77 19.08 4.39 -5.58
N CYS A 78 19.72 3.43 -6.22
CA CYS A 78 20.69 2.50 -5.62
C CYS A 78 21.95 2.48 -6.48
N GLY A 79 23.04 3.06 -5.99
CA GLY A 79 24.19 3.42 -6.83
C GLY A 79 23.77 4.37 -7.95
N GLU A 80 24.16 4.06 -9.19
CA GLU A 80 23.79 4.85 -10.38
C GLU A 80 22.40 4.50 -10.93
N LEU A 81 21.74 3.45 -10.42
CA LEU A 81 20.45 3.00 -10.94
C LEU A 81 19.31 3.89 -10.40
N PHE A 82 18.46 4.38 -11.31
CA PHE A 82 17.22 5.05 -10.96
C PHE A 82 16.14 4.01 -10.66
N ASN A 83 15.58 4.01 -9.44
CA ASN A 83 14.62 3.00 -9.01
C ASN A 83 13.19 3.50 -8.96
N GLY A 84 12.98 4.81 -8.75
CA GLY A 84 11.64 5.38 -8.69
C GLY A 84 11.64 6.86 -8.34
N THR A 85 10.43 7.43 -8.33
CA THR A 85 10.20 8.82 -8.00
C THR A 85 8.85 8.99 -7.33
N PHE A 86 8.70 10.05 -6.55
CA PHE A 86 7.41 10.54 -6.08
C PHE A 86 7.52 12.04 -5.79
N LEU A 87 6.39 12.73 -5.74
CA LEU A 87 6.28 14.12 -5.34
C LEU A 87 5.65 14.18 -3.95
N LEU A 88 6.37 14.71 -2.96
CA LEU A 88 5.81 15.01 -1.65
C LEU A 88 5.34 16.46 -1.64
N LYS A 89 4.03 16.68 -1.52
CA LYS A 89 3.49 18.03 -1.38
C LYS A 89 3.30 18.36 0.08
N ASP A 90 3.78 19.51 0.48
CA ASP A 90 3.41 20.12 1.74
C ASP A 90 1.97 20.64 1.62
N GLY A 91 1.09 20.12 2.47
CA GLY A 91 -0.32 20.52 2.52
C GLY A 91 -0.71 20.86 3.95
N PRO A 92 -1.26 22.06 4.24
CA PRO A 92 -1.78 22.38 5.57
C PRO A 92 -3.09 21.64 5.90
N SER A 93 -3.51 20.69 5.06
CA SER A 93 -4.79 20.01 5.25
C SER A 93 -4.66 18.99 6.36
N SER A 94 -5.52 19.11 7.36
CA SER A 94 -5.75 18.10 8.39
C SER A 94 -6.82 17.08 7.99
N VAL A 95 -7.42 17.25 6.80
CA VAL A 95 -8.54 16.44 6.31
C VAL A 95 -8.15 15.70 5.04
N LEU A 96 -8.25 14.37 5.09
CA LEU A 96 -8.16 13.52 3.91
C LEU A 96 -9.44 13.67 3.09
N SER A 97 -9.30 14.13 1.84
CA SER A 97 -10.44 14.23 0.93
C SER A 97 -10.92 12.84 0.54
N GLN A 98 -12.07 12.43 1.05
CA GLN A 98 -12.70 11.18 0.64
C GLN A 98 -12.92 11.17 -0.89
N PRO A 99 -12.71 10.04 -1.58
CA PRO A 99 -13.11 9.93 -2.97
C PRO A 99 -14.61 10.12 -3.12
N ALA A 100 -14.98 10.73 -4.24
CA ALA A 100 -16.36 11.03 -4.60
C ALA A 100 -17.27 9.79 -4.78
N VAL A 101 -16.71 8.58 -4.65
CA VAL A 101 -17.45 7.33 -4.80
C VAL A 101 -17.11 6.46 -3.58
N LEU A 102 -18.09 6.28 -2.70
CA LEU A 102 -18.10 5.24 -1.68
C LEU A 102 -19.07 4.14 -2.16
N PRO A 103 -19.03 2.93 -1.56
CA PRO A 103 -19.93 1.86 -1.95
C PRO A 103 -21.39 2.29 -1.75
N ASN A 104 -22.12 2.45 -2.85
CA ASN A 104 -23.55 2.77 -2.80
C ASN A 104 -24.36 1.48 -2.75
N GLY A 105 -24.57 0.95 -1.54
CA GLY A 105 -25.40 -0.23 -1.27
C GLY A 105 -24.62 -1.51 -0.94
N PRO A 106 -25.28 -2.51 -0.34
CA PRO A 106 -24.64 -3.69 0.21
C PRO A 106 -23.90 -4.50 -0.86
N GLY A 107 -22.78 -5.09 -0.47
CA GLY A 107 -22.09 -6.13 -1.24
C GLY A 107 -22.59 -7.52 -0.85
N GLN A 108 -22.27 -8.51 -1.67
CA GLN A 108 -22.39 -9.92 -1.31
C GLN A 108 -21.18 -10.32 -0.47
N SER A 109 -21.42 -10.89 0.71
CA SER A 109 -20.34 -11.53 1.47
C SER A 109 -19.94 -12.82 0.79
N ILE A 110 -18.66 -12.94 0.44
CA ILE A 110 -18.09 -14.14 -0.16
C ILE A 110 -16.86 -14.61 0.60
N ARG A 111 -16.60 -15.92 0.54
CA ARG A 111 -15.32 -16.47 0.97
C ARG A 111 -14.29 -16.26 -0.12
N ILE A 112 -13.09 -15.84 0.25
CA ILE A 112 -11.96 -15.70 -0.67
C ILE A 112 -10.85 -16.70 -0.36
N ASP A 113 -10.25 -17.21 -1.42
CA ASP A 113 -9.03 -17.99 -1.33
C ASP A 113 -7.81 -17.06 -1.23
N VAL A 114 -6.72 -17.61 -0.70
CA VAL A 114 -5.43 -16.93 -0.64
C VAL A 114 -4.82 -16.92 -2.04
N LEU A 115 -4.56 -15.73 -2.59
CA LEU A 115 -4.06 -15.56 -3.97
C LEU A 115 -2.57 -15.20 -4.07
N ARG A 116 -1.91 -14.97 -2.92
CA ARG A 116 -0.47 -14.64 -2.79
C ARG A 116 0.13 -15.45 -1.63
N GLU A 117 1.34 -15.08 -1.19
CA GLU A 117 1.97 -15.70 -0.03
C GLU A 117 1.07 -15.65 1.22
N PRO A 118 0.74 -16.79 1.85
CA PRO A 118 -0.21 -16.83 2.97
C PRO A 118 0.17 -15.96 4.16
N ASP A 119 1.47 -15.86 4.45
CA ASP A 119 1.99 -15.03 5.53
C ASP A 119 2.02 -13.54 5.20
N TYR A 120 1.76 -13.18 3.94
CA TYR A 120 1.61 -11.81 3.44
C TYR A 120 0.18 -11.52 2.93
N TRP A 121 -0.75 -12.43 3.23
CA TRP A 121 -2.17 -12.29 2.89
C TRP A 121 -2.96 -11.79 4.09
N PHE A 122 -3.09 -10.47 4.16
CA PHE A 122 -3.69 -9.79 5.31
C PHE A 122 -5.23 -9.69 5.26
N LEU A 123 -5.87 -10.19 4.20
CA LEU A 123 -7.33 -10.16 4.11
C LEU A 123 -7.98 -11.17 5.05
N PRO A 124 -9.19 -10.87 5.55
CA PRO A 124 -10.01 -11.86 6.25
C PRO A 124 -10.51 -12.93 5.27
N ASN A 125 -10.99 -14.05 5.80
CA ASN A 125 -11.53 -15.15 4.99
C ASN A 125 -12.78 -14.76 4.20
N TYR A 126 -13.50 -13.74 4.66
CA TYR A 126 -14.73 -13.25 4.05
C TYR A 126 -14.61 -11.76 3.76
N ILE A 127 -14.98 -11.37 2.55
CA ILE A 127 -15.03 -9.98 2.12
C ILE A 127 -16.39 -9.69 1.48
N GLU A 128 -16.79 -8.42 1.48
CA GLU A 128 -18.00 -7.97 0.79
C GLU A 128 -17.65 -7.49 -0.61
N ILE A 129 -18.40 -7.91 -1.61
CA ILE A 129 -18.13 -7.61 -3.01
C ILE A 129 -19.37 -7.13 -3.73
N ALA A 130 -19.18 -6.13 -4.58
CA ALA A 130 -20.12 -5.70 -5.60
C ALA A 130 -19.40 -5.72 -6.95
N ALA A 131 -19.25 -6.91 -7.52
CA ALA A 131 -18.40 -7.15 -8.68
C ALA A 131 -18.86 -6.36 -9.91
N GLU A 132 -20.17 -6.25 -10.10
CA GLU A 132 -20.80 -5.45 -11.17
C GLU A 132 -20.51 -3.95 -11.06
N ARG A 133 -20.18 -3.47 -9.86
CA ARG A 133 -19.76 -2.10 -9.59
C ARG A 133 -18.24 -1.96 -9.44
N GLY A 134 -17.49 -3.07 -9.45
CA GLY A 134 -16.04 -3.10 -9.26
C GLY A 134 -15.58 -2.83 -7.82
N TRP A 135 -16.43 -3.04 -6.80
CA TRP A 135 -16.08 -2.74 -5.40
C TRP A 135 -15.85 -3.99 -4.56
N ALA A 136 -14.92 -3.88 -3.62
CA ALA A 136 -14.72 -4.83 -2.54
C ALA A 136 -14.41 -4.10 -1.23
N THR A 137 -14.93 -4.64 -0.14
CA THR A 137 -14.80 -4.08 1.21
C THR A 137 -14.46 -5.18 2.20
N CYS A 138 -13.63 -4.86 3.20
CA CYS A 138 -13.41 -5.73 4.35
C CYS A 138 -13.14 -4.94 5.63
N GLN A 139 -13.30 -5.60 6.77
CA GLN A 139 -12.82 -5.13 8.07
C GLN A 139 -11.49 -5.80 8.41
N ILE A 140 -10.53 -5.01 8.88
CA ILE A 140 -9.21 -5.45 9.32
C ILE A 140 -9.03 -5.11 10.79
N ASP A 141 -8.74 -6.11 11.62
CA ASP A 141 -8.31 -5.89 13.01
C ASP A 141 -6.77 -5.94 13.06
N LEU A 142 -6.15 -4.76 13.16
CA LEU A 142 -4.71 -4.58 13.21
C LEU A 142 -4.08 -5.33 14.39
N ALA A 143 -4.69 -5.30 15.58
CA ALA A 143 -4.18 -6.03 16.73
C ALA A 143 -4.22 -7.55 16.52
N ALA A 144 -5.26 -8.07 15.84
CA ALA A 144 -5.32 -9.49 15.48
C ALA A 144 -4.27 -9.85 14.42
N LEU A 145 -4.05 -8.99 13.42
CA LEU A 145 -3.00 -9.19 12.43
C LEU A 145 -1.60 -9.21 13.06
N LEU A 146 -1.30 -8.28 13.97
CA LEU A 146 -0.01 -8.26 14.67
C LEU A 146 0.21 -9.54 15.50
N ARG A 147 -0.83 -10.05 16.16
CA ARG A 147 -0.75 -11.34 16.88
C ARG A 147 -0.51 -12.53 15.94
N ARG A 148 -1.11 -12.51 14.76
CA ARG A 148 -0.96 -13.57 13.74
C ARG A 148 0.40 -13.50 13.04
N HIS A 149 0.90 -12.29 12.79
CA HIS A 149 2.11 -12.01 12.03
C HIS A 149 3.06 -11.15 12.87
N ALA A 150 3.70 -11.76 13.87
CA ALA A 150 4.52 -11.06 14.85
C ALA A 150 5.66 -10.22 14.23
N TYR A 151 6.17 -10.65 13.06
CA TYR A 151 7.22 -9.94 12.33
C TYR A 151 6.82 -8.50 11.93
N LEU A 152 5.52 -8.20 11.84
CA LEU A 152 5.05 -6.84 11.52
C LEU A 152 5.51 -5.83 12.57
N GLY A 153 5.67 -6.25 13.83
CA GLY A 153 6.17 -5.41 14.92
C GLY A 153 7.61 -4.95 14.75
N GLU A 154 8.38 -5.58 13.85
CA GLU A 154 9.75 -5.18 13.51
C GLU A 154 9.78 -3.97 12.56
N VAL A 155 8.66 -3.68 11.89
CA VAL A 155 8.56 -2.62 10.86
C VAL A 155 7.92 -1.36 11.48
N PRO A 156 8.60 -0.21 11.48
CA PRO A 156 8.00 1.04 11.89
C PRO A 156 6.78 1.38 11.03
N ARG A 157 5.67 1.80 11.67
CA ARG A 157 4.40 2.16 11.00
C ARG A 157 3.89 1.07 10.04
N TRP A 158 4.07 -0.20 10.41
CA TRP A 158 3.60 -1.36 9.65
C TRP A 158 2.10 -1.30 9.30
N GLN A 159 1.29 -0.54 10.05
CA GLN A 159 -0.13 -0.34 9.76
C GLN A 159 -0.35 0.22 8.35
N LEU A 160 0.45 1.20 7.92
CA LEU A 160 0.37 1.78 6.58
C LEU A 160 0.64 0.70 5.51
N LEU A 161 1.71 -0.08 5.71
CA LEU A 161 2.07 -1.18 4.82
C LEU A 161 0.91 -2.18 4.69
N VAL A 162 0.43 -2.70 5.82
CA VAL A 162 -0.63 -3.71 5.85
C VAL A 162 -1.91 -3.20 5.19
N LEU A 163 -2.34 -1.98 5.50
CA LEU A 163 -3.59 -1.45 4.97
C LEU A 163 -3.52 -1.17 3.47
N VAL A 164 -2.39 -0.66 2.95
CA VAL A 164 -2.19 -0.50 1.50
C VAL A 164 -2.12 -1.85 0.78
N GLU A 165 -1.43 -2.85 1.36
CA GLU A 165 -1.40 -4.21 0.82
C GLU A 165 -2.80 -4.86 0.85
N CYS A 166 -3.60 -4.66 1.90
CA CYS A 166 -4.99 -5.11 1.96
C CYS A 166 -5.81 -4.52 0.81
N ALA A 167 -5.68 -3.21 0.54
CA ALA A 167 -6.39 -2.59 -0.58
C ALA A 167 -6.00 -3.21 -1.93
N GLY A 168 -4.69 -3.42 -2.17
CA GLY A 168 -4.22 -4.12 -3.37
C GLY A 168 -4.73 -5.56 -3.47
N ASN A 169 -4.77 -6.29 -2.34
CA ASN A 169 -5.27 -7.66 -2.29
C ASN A 169 -6.79 -7.74 -2.54
N LEU A 170 -7.58 -6.73 -2.14
CA LEU A 170 -9.00 -6.63 -2.49
C LEU A 170 -9.18 -6.44 -4.00
N ALA A 171 -8.37 -5.58 -4.63
CA ALA A 171 -8.37 -5.42 -6.08
C ALA A 171 -8.03 -6.73 -6.80
N LEU A 172 -7.06 -7.48 -6.27
CA LEU A 172 -6.68 -8.80 -6.78
C LEU A 172 -7.82 -9.83 -6.63
N ALA A 173 -8.49 -9.86 -5.48
CA ALA A 173 -9.62 -10.75 -5.25
C ALA A 173 -10.76 -10.48 -6.27
N LEU A 174 -11.07 -9.20 -6.54
CA LEU A 174 -12.04 -8.82 -7.57
C LEU A 174 -11.61 -9.28 -8.97
N GLN A 175 -10.34 -9.06 -9.33
CA GLN A 175 -9.81 -9.53 -10.61
C GLN A 175 -9.95 -11.04 -10.78
N HIS A 176 -9.65 -11.81 -9.72
CA HIS A 176 -9.74 -13.26 -9.75
C HIS A 176 -11.18 -13.76 -9.92
N LEU A 177 -12.17 -13.06 -9.37
CA LEU A 177 -13.57 -13.45 -9.53
C LEU A 177 -14.12 -13.15 -10.93
N VAL A 178 -13.66 -12.05 -11.54
CA VAL A 178 -14.06 -11.67 -12.90
C VAL A 178 -13.37 -12.54 -13.94
N ASP A 179 -12.12 -12.93 -13.70
CA ASP A 179 -11.35 -13.82 -14.57
C ASP A 179 -10.58 -14.89 -13.77
N PRO A 180 -11.25 -16.01 -13.42
CA PRO A 180 -10.62 -17.11 -12.70
C PRO A 180 -9.65 -17.93 -13.55
N GLY A 181 -9.49 -17.64 -14.85
CA GLY A 181 -8.56 -18.38 -15.71
C GLY A 181 -7.10 -17.97 -15.54
N ASP A 182 -6.86 -16.84 -14.87
CA ASP A 182 -5.57 -16.13 -14.84
C ASP A 182 -4.92 -16.12 -13.44
N VAL A 183 -5.10 -17.22 -12.70
CA VAL A 183 -4.99 -17.40 -11.23
C VAL A 183 -3.62 -17.13 -10.60
N ARG A 184 -2.56 -16.88 -11.37
CA ARG A 184 -1.20 -16.70 -10.82
C ARG A 184 -0.53 -15.43 -11.29
N ALA A 185 -1.32 -14.41 -11.60
CA ALA A 185 -0.78 -13.10 -11.89
C ALA A 185 -0.11 -12.54 -10.62
N HIS A 186 1.23 -12.55 -10.61
CA HIS A 186 2.03 -11.80 -9.63
C HIS A 186 1.84 -10.32 -9.95
N TYR A 187 0.77 -9.73 -9.41
CA TYR A 187 0.59 -8.29 -9.48
C TYR A 187 1.62 -7.63 -8.59
N VAL A 188 2.37 -6.70 -9.17
CA VAL A 188 3.29 -5.87 -8.42
C VAL A 188 2.88 -4.41 -8.58
N PHE A 189 2.93 -3.66 -7.49
CA PHE A 189 2.66 -2.23 -7.52
C PHE A 189 3.71 -1.52 -8.37
N ALA A 190 3.28 -0.91 -9.46
CA ALA A 190 4.16 -0.15 -10.34
C ALA A 190 4.02 1.36 -10.13
N ARG A 191 2.81 1.82 -9.80
CA ARG A 191 2.50 3.24 -9.68
C ARG A 191 1.36 3.50 -8.72
N PHE A 192 1.41 4.66 -8.06
CA PHE A 192 0.24 5.32 -7.48
C PHE A 192 0.13 6.73 -8.07
N GLY A 193 -1.07 7.10 -8.50
CA GLY A 193 -1.36 8.50 -8.85
C GLY A 193 -1.25 9.39 -7.63
N GLN A 194 -1.79 8.93 -6.50
CA GLN A 194 -1.70 9.57 -5.21
C GLN A 194 -1.83 8.56 -4.07
N ILE A 195 -1.07 8.77 -2.99
CA ILE A 195 -1.31 8.17 -1.68
C ILE A 195 -1.29 9.30 -0.67
N ASP A 196 -2.40 9.52 0.01
CA ASP A 196 -2.45 10.41 1.15
C ASP A 196 -2.71 9.60 2.42
N TYR A 197 -1.98 9.90 3.50
CA TYR A 197 -2.21 9.23 4.78
C TYR A 197 -1.85 10.11 5.97
N ARG A 198 -2.53 9.86 7.09
CA ARG A 198 -2.23 10.55 8.35
C ARG A 198 -0.95 9.98 8.97
N MET A 199 -0.06 10.84 9.42
CA MET A 199 1.26 10.43 9.93
C MET A 199 1.21 9.78 11.32
N ASP A 200 0.08 9.90 12.02
CA ASP A 200 -0.19 9.36 13.36
C ASP A 200 -0.53 7.86 13.36
N CYS A 201 0.12 7.05 12.50
CA CYS A 201 -0.23 5.65 12.23
C CYS A 201 -0.31 4.74 13.48
N ALA A 202 0.46 5.06 14.53
CA ALA A 202 0.45 4.32 15.79
C ALA A 202 -0.82 4.56 16.64
N GLN A 203 -1.56 5.65 16.37
CA GLN A 203 -2.78 6.03 17.10
C GLN A 203 -4.06 5.60 16.38
N TRP A 204 -3.96 5.03 15.18
CA TRP A 204 -5.12 4.56 14.44
C TRP A 204 -5.87 3.47 15.21
N ALA A 205 -7.21 3.49 15.12
CA ALA A 205 -8.04 2.47 15.74
C ALA A 205 -7.66 1.07 15.23
N SER A 206 -7.73 0.05 16.08
CA SER A 206 -7.37 -1.32 15.67
C SER A 206 -8.24 -1.83 14.53
N LEU A 207 -9.55 -1.53 14.59
CA LEU A 207 -10.50 -1.95 13.56
C LEU A 207 -10.56 -0.91 12.44
N GLN A 208 -10.22 -1.33 11.23
CA GLN A 208 -10.18 -0.50 10.02
C GLN A 208 -11.07 -1.09 8.93
N THR A 209 -11.85 -0.24 8.28
CA THR A 209 -12.58 -0.55 7.06
C THR A 209 -11.68 -0.24 5.86
N VAL A 210 -11.46 -1.24 5.01
CA VAL A 210 -10.76 -1.07 3.73
C VAL A 210 -11.78 -1.19 2.62
N VAL A 211 -11.91 -0.15 1.80
CA VAL A 211 -12.79 -0.13 0.63
C VAL A 211 -11.92 0.06 -0.61
N THR A 212 -12.04 -0.84 -1.59
CA THR A 212 -11.30 -0.78 -2.86
C THR A 212 -12.26 -0.78 -4.05
N HIS A 213 -11.95 0.05 -5.05
CA HIS A 213 -12.66 0.12 -6.32
C HIS A 213 -11.70 -0.12 -7.47
N VAL A 214 -12.00 -1.12 -8.29
CA VAL A 214 -11.26 -1.43 -9.50
C VAL A 214 -11.91 -0.69 -10.68
N LYS A 215 -11.17 0.27 -11.23
CA LYS A 215 -11.58 1.04 -12.42
C LYS A 215 -11.26 0.32 -13.73
N ARG A 216 -10.27 -0.57 -13.70
CA ARG A 216 -9.86 -1.35 -14.88
C ARG A 216 -9.33 -2.71 -14.44
N PHE A 217 -9.88 -3.75 -15.04
CA PHE A 217 -9.44 -5.14 -14.91
C PHE A 217 -8.48 -5.54 -16.05
N GLY A 218 -7.74 -6.63 -15.84
CA GLY A 218 -6.86 -7.28 -16.80
C GLY A 218 -5.38 -7.17 -16.44
N THR A 219 -4.51 -7.20 -17.46
CA THR A 219 -3.03 -7.16 -17.29
C THR A 219 -2.53 -5.90 -16.58
N LEU A 220 -3.29 -4.81 -16.70
CA LEU A 220 -3.12 -3.57 -15.96
C LEU A 220 -4.34 -3.39 -15.06
N LEU A 221 -4.16 -3.67 -13.78
CA LEU A 221 -5.19 -3.48 -12.77
C LEU A 221 -5.10 -2.06 -12.24
N VAL A 222 -6.13 -1.25 -12.48
CA VAL A 222 -6.21 0.14 -11.99
C VAL A 222 -7.24 0.23 -10.89
N TRP A 223 -6.84 0.67 -9.72
CA TRP A 223 -7.70 0.71 -8.54
C TRP A 223 -7.48 1.94 -7.68
N GLU A 224 -8.45 2.19 -6.81
CA GLU A 224 -8.44 3.24 -5.80
C GLU A 224 -8.96 2.67 -4.49
N ALA A 225 -8.58 3.28 -3.37
CA ALA A 225 -9.03 2.81 -2.07
C ALA A 225 -9.22 3.94 -1.05
N VAL A 226 -10.09 3.66 -0.09
CA VAL A 226 -10.27 4.45 1.13
C VAL A 226 -10.13 3.51 2.30
N ILE A 227 -9.39 3.96 3.30
CA ILE A 227 -9.16 3.18 4.50
C ILE A 227 -9.40 4.07 5.70
N GLY A 228 -10.19 3.59 6.64
CA GLY A 228 -10.46 4.32 7.87
C GLY A 228 -11.33 3.57 8.85
N ASP A 229 -11.56 4.18 9.99
CA ASP A 229 -12.48 3.68 11.00
C ASP A 229 -13.82 4.44 10.93
N SER A 230 -14.68 4.24 11.92
CA SER A 230 -15.99 4.91 11.98
C SER A 230 -15.89 6.42 12.22
N SER A 231 -14.74 6.93 12.66
CA SER A 231 -14.53 8.33 13.03
C SER A 231 -13.76 9.12 11.99
N SER A 232 -12.83 8.48 11.26
CA SER A 232 -11.96 9.19 10.34
C SER A 232 -11.37 8.29 9.25
N THR A 233 -11.09 8.92 8.11
CA THR A 233 -10.26 8.34 7.05
C THR A 233 -8.79 8.44 7.45
N GLN A 234 -8.05 7.35 7.28
CA GLN A 234 -6.62 7.24 7.60
C GLN A 234 -5.75 7.22 6.34
N ILE A 235 -6.22 6.60 5.25
CA ILE A 235 -5.49 6.49 3.98
C ILE A 235 -6.45 6.69 2.80
N VAL A 236 -6.01 7.43 1.78
CA VAL A 236 -6.66 7.52 0.47
C VAL A 236 -5.64 7.15 -0.61
N VAL A 237 -6.00 6.20 -1.47
CA VAL A 237 -5.19 5.77 -2.61
C VAL A 237 -5.95 6.09 -3.90
N ARG A 238 -5.30 6.78 -4.84
CA ARG A 238 -5.89 7.11 -6.16
C ARG A 238 -4.99 6.70 -7.30
N GLY A 239 -5.60 6.22 -8.38
CA GLY A 239 -4.89 5.81 -9.59
C GLY A 239 -3.75 4.82 -9.32
N ALA A 240 -3.95 3.88 -8.40
CA ALA A 240 -2.99 2.79 -8.21
C ALA A 240 -3.00 1.90 -9.44
N VAL A 241 -1.81 1.53 -9.92
CA VAL A 241 -1.63 0.64 -11.06
C VAL A 241 -0.78 -0.54 -10.62
N SER A 242 -1.39 -1.72 -10.67
CA SER A 242 -0.71 -2.99 -10.48
C SER A 242 -0.52 -3.65 -11.82
N HIS A 243 0.71 -4.01 -12.15
CA HIS A 243 1.03 -4.69 -13.38
C HIS A 243 1.12 -6.18 -13.12
N ARG A 244 0.53 -6.97 -14.02
CA ARG A 244 0.79 -8.40 -14.07
C ARG A 244 2.24 -8.64 -14.50
N GLY A 245 3.07 -9.11 -13.59
CA GLY A 245 4.44 -9.54 -13.87
C GLY A 245 4.51 -11.00 -14.34
N LYS A 246 5.60 -11.38 -15.01
CA LYS A 246 6.07 -12.77 -14.97
C LYS A 246 6.63 -13.01 -13.57
N ALA A 247 6.43 -14.21 -13.00
CA ALA A 247 7.12 -14.62 -11.79
C ALA A 247 8.62 -14.31 -11.95
N LEU A 248 9.20 -13.59 -10.97
CA LEU A 248 10.63 -13.30 -10.93
C LEU A 248 11.42 -14.59 -10.68
#